data_AF-A0A7M3X2R1-F1
#
_entry.id   AF-A0A7M3X2R1-F1
#
_cell.length_a   1.000
_cell.length_b   1.000
_cell.length_c   1.000
_cell.angle_alpha   90.00
_cell.angle_beta   90.00
_cell.angle_gamma   90.00
#
_symmetry.space_group_name_H-M   'P 1'
#
loop_
_entity.id
_entity.type
_entity.pdbx_description
1 polymer ?
#
loop_
_entity_poly.entity_id
_entity_poly.type
_entity_poly.pdbx_seq_one_letter_code
_entity_poly.pdbx_strand_id
1 'polypeptide(L)'
;MNQSIALVCGSFHKNEIERMLEWAKDEAKKHDLNVESVVWVPGAMEVPLAVDRLLADESIAAVACLGIIERGQTQHGLAMGQAVIKSIIELQLVHEKPVGLGIIGPGAEQEHIEPRLEPHARAAVSAIAVML
;
A
#
# COMPACT_ATOMS: atom_id res chain seq x y z
N MET A 1 -3.98 6.93 22.84
CA MET A 1 -4.75 5.85 22.19
C MET A 1 -4.02 5.58 20.89
N ASN A 2 -3.68 4.32 20.59
CA ASN A 2 -3.00 4.00 19.34
C ASN A 2 -3.96 4.27 18.17
N GLN A 3 -3.52 5.00 17.15
CA GLN A 3 -4.35 5.23 15.97
C GLN A 3 -4.47 3.92 15.19
N SER A 4 -5.70 3.64 14.76
CA SER A 4 -6.01 2.49 13.91
C SER A 4 -5.69 2.81 12.45
N ILE A 5 -4.96 1.91 11.81
CA ILE A 5 -4.65 1.95 10.39
C ILE A 5 -5.14 0.66 9.72
N ALA A 6 -5.29 0.70 8.40
CA ALA A 6 -5.55 -0.49 7.60
C ALA A 6 -4.44 -0.74 6.58
N LEU A 7 -4.30 -1.99 6.15
CA LEU A 7 -3.36 -2.41 5.11
C LEU A 7 -4.13 -3.00 3.94
N VAL A 8 -3.84 -2.55 2.71
CA VAL A 8 -4.39 -3.11 1.47
C VAL A 8 -3.29 -3.85 0.73
N CYS A 9 -3.50 -5.14 0.47
CA CYS A 9 -2.51 -6.03 -0.13
C CYS A 9 -2.99 -6.54 -1.49
N GLY A 10 -2.22 -6.29 -2.55
CA GLY A 10 -2.44 -6.93 -3.85
C GLY A 10 -2.07 -8.41 -3.82
N SER A 11 -2.90 -9.28 -4.40
CA SER A 11 -2.65 -10.72 -4.44
C SER A 11 -1.74 -11.16 -5.59
N PHE A 12 -1.48 -10.27 -6.56
CA PHE A 12 -0.44 -10.45 -7.57
C PHE A 12 0.94 -10.40 -6.89
N HIS A 13 1.77 -11.43 -7.08
CA HIS A 13 2.98 -11.72 -6.26
C HIS A 13 2.68 -11.99 -4.77
N LYS A 14 1.68 -12.84 -4.48
CA LYS A 14 1.21 -13.08 -3.12
C LYS A 14 2.31 -13.39 -2.10
N ASN A 15 3.27 -14.24 -2.44
CA ASN A 15 4.35 -14.65 -1.51
C ASN A 15 5.23 -13.45 -1.12
N GLU A 16 5.55 -12.59 -2.08
CA GLU A 16 6.30 -11.35 -1.86
C GLU A 16 5.49 -10.36 -1.02
N ILE A 17 4.19 -10.22 -1.31
CA ILE A 17 3.30 -9.31 -0.57
C ILE A 17 3.04 -9.81 0.85
N GLU A 18 2.99 -11.11 1.11
CA GLU A 18 2.92 -11.66 2.47
C GLU A 18 4.14 -11.25 3.30
N ARG A 19 5.35 -11.29 2.73
CA ARG A 19 6.57 -10.79 3.40
C ARG A 19 6.50 -9.28 3.63
N MET A 20 6.04 -8.51 2.63
CA MET A 20 5.79 -7.07 2.79
C MET A 20 4.81 -6.76 3.93
N LEU A 21 3.74 -7.55 4.04
CA LEU A 21 2.74 -7.42 5.10
C LEU A 21 3.35 -7.66 6.48
N GLU A 22 4.25 -8.64 6.63
CA GLU A 22 4.96 -8.89 7.89
C GLU A 22 5.82 -7.69 8.30
N TRP A 23 6.61 -7.14 7.38
CA TRP A 23 7.43 -5.95 7.66
C TRP A 23 6.59 -4.71 7.94
N ALA A 24 5.47 -4.52 7.24
CA ALA A 24 4.54 -3.41 7.49
C ALA A 24 3.91 -3.51 8.89
N LYS A 25 3.50 -4.72 9.31
CA LYS A 25 2.98 -4.96 10.67
C LYS A 25 4.03 -4.73 11.75
N ASP A 26 5.27 -5.19 11.51
CA ASP A 26 6.40 -4.93 12.41
C ASP A 26 6.69 -3.43 12.53
N GLU A 27 6.68 -2.69 11.41
CA GLU A 27 6.88 -1.24 11.40
C GLU A 27 5.75 -0.50 12.12
N ALA A 28 4.49 -0.90 11.91
CA ALA A 28 3.33 -0.32 12.59
C ALA A 28 3.48 -0.46 14.12
N LYS A 29 3.91 -1.65 14.57
CA LYS A 29 4.17 -1.91 15.99
C LYS A 29 5.27 -1.02 16.56
N LYS A 30 6.34 -0.73 15.81
CA LYS A 30 7.42 0.18 16.24
C LYS A 30 6.96 1.63 16.41
N HIS A 31 5.92 2.02 15.69
CA HIS A 31 5.31 3.35 15.73
C HIS A 31 4.05 3.42 16.59
N ASP A 32 3.76 2.40 17.41
CA ASP A 32 2.54 2.33 18.23
C ASP A 32 1.23 2.50 17.42
N LEU A 33 1.20 2.04 16.17
CA LEU A 33 0.01 2.02 15.32
C LEU A 33 -0.72 0.67 15.45
N ASN A 34 -2.05 0.71 15.50
CA ASN A 34 -2.89 -0.48 15.53
C ASN A 34 -3.29 -0.88 14.11
N VAL A 35 -2.88 -2.06 13.64
CA VAL A 35 -3.35 -2.59 12.35
C VAL A 35 -4.72 -3.24 12.56
N GLU A 36 -5.79 -2.48 12.34
CA GLU A 36 -7.16 -2.93 12.59
C GLU A 36 -7.70 -3.85 11.48
N SER A 37 -7.34 -3.55 10.22
CA SER A 37 -7.82 -4.30 9.06
C SER A 37 -6.71 -4.61 8.08
N VAL A 38 -6.77 -5.81 7.48
CA VAL A 38 -5.92 -6.22 6.36
C VAL A 38 -6.84 -6.72 5.25
N VAL A 39 -6.90 -5.97 4.15
CA VAL A 39 -7.76 -6.26 3.00
C VAL A 39 -6.90 -6.76 1.85
N TRP A 40 -7.22 -7.96 1.35
CA TRP A 40 -6.60 -8.49 0.14
C TRP A 40 -7.46 -8.19 -1.08
N VAL A 41 -6.84 -7.69 -2.14
CA VAL A 41 -7.46 -7.42 -3.44
C VAL A 41 -6.75 -8.22 -4.54
N PRO A 42 -7.37 -8.45 -5.71
CA PRO A 42 -6.74 -9.22 -6.79
C PRO A 42 -5.38 -8.65 -7.24
N GLY A 43 -5.29 -7.33 -7.48
CA GLY A 43 -4.03 -6.67 -7.80
C GLY A 43 -4.04 -5.17 -7.52
N ALA A 44 -3.02 -4.46 -8.02
CA ALA A 44 -2.86 -3.02 -7.80
C ALA A 44 -4.01 -2.18 -8.36
N MET A 45 -4.68 -2.65 -9.42
CA MET A 45 -5.83 -1.97 -10.03
C MET A 45 -7.00 -1.78 -9.06
N GLU A 46 -7.23 -2.74 -8.16
CA GLU A 46 -8.34 -2.69 -7.19
C GLU A 46 -7.98 -1.95 -5.89
N VAL A 47 -6.71 -1.62 -5.68
CA VAL A 47 -6.24 -0.93 -4.46
C VAL A 47 -7.00 0.37 -4.20
N PRO A 48 -7.18 1.29 -5.18
CA PRO A 48 -7.87 2.56 -4.92
C PRO A 48 -9.30 2.38 -4.38
N LEU A 49 -10.05 1.40 -4.89
CA LEU A 49 -11.41 1.15 -4.40
C LEU A 49 -11.42 0.62 -2.96
N ALA A 50 -10.47 -0.23 -2.60
CA ALA A 50 -10.33 -0.71 -1.23
C ALA A 50 -9.91 0.42 -0.28
N VAL A 51 -8.98 1.29 -0.71
CA VAL A 51 -8.54 2.47 0.05
C VAL A 51 -9.72 3.42 0.29
N ASP A 52 -10.48 3.77 -0.74
CA ASP A 52 -11.63 4.67 -0.62
C ASP A 52 -12.64 4.19 0.44
N ARG A 53 -12.97 2.90 0.40
CA ARG A 53 -13.88 2.27 1.39
C ARG A 53 -13.33 2.28 2.80
N LEU A 54 -12.03 2.10 2.98
CA LEU A 54 -11.37 2.11 4.29
C LEU A 54 -11.25 3.52 4.85
N LEU A 55 -10.93 4.52 4.01
CA LEU A 55 -10.81 5.91 4.46
C LEU A 55 -12.17 6.53 4.82
N ALA A 56 -13.25 6.06 4.21
CA ALA A 56 -14.61 6.41 4.58
C ALA A 56 -15.02 5.91 5.98
N ASP A 57 -14.27 4.97 6.56
CA ASP A 57 -14.46 4.51 7.93
C ASP A 57 -13.74 5.46 8.90
N GLU A 58 -14.51 6.11 9.79
CA GLU A 58 -13.97 7.05 10.77
C GLU A 58 -13.08 6.38 11.83
N SER A 59 -13.17 5.06 12.00
CA SER A 59 -12.26 4.31 12.87
C SER A 59 -10.86 4.18 12.29
N ILE A 60 -10.71 4.29 10.96
CA ILE A 60 -9.43 4.16 10.26
C ILE A 60 -8.84 5.56 10.03
N ALA A 61 -7.69 5.80 10.65
CA ALA A 61 -6.95 7.06 10.55
C ALA A 61 -6.10 7.13 9.28
N ALA A 62 -5.63 5.99 8.76
CA ALA A 62 -4.75 5.92 7.60
C ALA A 62 -4.75 4.53 6.93
N VAL A 63 -4.27 4.46 5.69
CA VAL A 63 -4.17 3.20 4.94
C VAL A 63 -2.78 3.04 4.32
N ALA A 64 -2.14 1.87 4.45
CA ALA A 64 -0.93 1.54 3.69
C ALA A 64 -1.25 0.56 2.55
N CYS A 65 -0.72 0.85 1.36
CA CYS A 65 -0.94 0.04 0.16
C CYS A 65 0.31 -0.78 -0.16
N LEU A 66 0.18 -2.10 -0.29
CA LEU A 66 1.27 -3.01 -0.62
C LEU A 66 0.96 -3.72 -1.95
N GLY A 67 1.91 -3.72 -2.88
CA GLY A 67 1.70 -4.34 -4.18
C GLY A 67 2.94 -4.32 -5.06
N ILE A 68 2.88 -5.04 -6.17
CA ILE A 68 3.94 -5.06 -7.19
C ILE A 68 3.28 -4.85 -8.55
N ILE A 69 3.87 -3.96 -9.35
CA ILE A 69 3.52 -3.72 -10.75
C ILE A 69 4.77 -3.96 -11.59
N GLU A 70 4.94 -5.20 -12.03
CA GLU A 70 6.09 -5.63 -12.82
C GLU A 70 6.04 -5.13 -14.28
N ARG A 71 7.20 -5.15 -14.96
CA ARG A 71 7.30 -4.84 -16.38
C ARG A 71 6.88 -6.04 -17.22
N GLY A 72 5.76 -5.91 -17.94
CA GLY A 72 5.35 -6.86 -18.97
C GLY A 72 5.94 -6.54 -20.35
N GLN A 73 5.41 -7.21 -21.39
CA GLN A 73 5.77 -6.99 -22.79
C GLN A 73 5.07 -5.77 -23.43
N THR A 74 4.08 -5.20 -22.74
CA THR A 74 3.28 -4.06 -23.22
C THR A 74 3.30 -2.92 -22.21
N GLN A 75 2.75 -1.77 -22.58
CA GLN A 75 2.62 -0.61 -21.69
C GLN A 75 1.51 -0.78 -20.62
N HIS A 76 0.87 -1.95 -20.53
CA HIS A 76 -0.25 -2.19 -19.61
C HIS A 76 0.07 -1.83 -18.15
N GLY A 77 1.19 -2.35 -17.62
CA GLY A 77 1.61 -2.10 -16.25
C GLY A 77 1.90 -0.62 -15.96
N LEU A 78 2.51 0.08 -16.94
CA LEU A 78 2.81 1.50 -16.84
C LEU A 78 1.54 2.35 -16.81
N ALA A 79 0.64 2.14 -17.78
CA ALA A 79 -0.60 2.90 -17.90
C ALA A 79 -1.53 2.68 -16.68
N MET A 80 -1.70 1.42 -16.26
CA MET A 80 -2.47 1.07 -15.06
C MET A 80 -1.83 1.67 -13.80
N GLY A 81 -0.52 1.50 -13.59
CA GLY A 81 0.12 1.96 -12.37
C GLY A 81 0.11 3.49 -12.21
N GLN A 82 0.22 4.23 -13.31
CA GLN A 82 0.03 5.70 -13.29
C GLN A 82 -1.38 6.09 -12.83
N ALA A 83 -2.41 5.40 -13.32
CA ALA A 83 -3.80 5.63 -12.90
C ALA A 83 -3.99 5.28 -11.41
N VAL A 84 -3.48 4.14 -10.96
CA VAL A 84 -3.56 3.70 -9.55
C VAL A 84 -2.90 4.70 -8.61
N ILE A 85 -1.65 5.11 -8.89
CA ILE A 85 -0.91 6.05 -8.03
C ILE A 85 -1.62 7.40 -8.00
N LYS A 86 -2.12 7.89 -9.15
CA LYS A 86 -2.90 9.12 -9.21
C LYS A 86 -4.15 9.05 -8.33
N SER A 87 -4.93 7.98 -8.44
CA SER A 87 -6.13 7.81 -7.61
C SER A 87 -5.81 7.71 -6.12
N ILE A 88 -4.72 7.04 -5.74
CA ILE A 88 -4.26 6.99 -4.33
C ILE A 88 -3.95 8.40 -3.80
N ILE A 89 -3.30 9.25 -4.61
CA ILE A 89 -3.03 10.66 -4.26
C ILE A 89 -4.33 11.46 -4.14
N GLU A 90 -5.29 11.27 -5.04
CA GLU A 90 -6.58 11.96 -4.95
C GLU A 90 -7.36 11.54 -3.70
N LEU A 91 -7.36 10.25 -3.35
CA LEU A 91 -8.07 9.72 -2.19
C LEU A 91 -7.52 10.26 -0.86
N GLN A 92 -6.19 10.35 -0.68
CA GLN A 92 -5.64 10.95 0.55
C GLN A 92 -6.04 12.42 0.71
N LEU A 93 -6.18 13.16 -0.39
CA LEU A 93 -6.58 14.58 -0.38
C LEU A 93 -8.08 14.75 -0.14
N VAL A 94 -8.91 13.88 -0.72
CA VAL A 94 -10.38 13.92 -0.56
C VAL A 94 -10.80 13.55 0.86
N HIS A 95 -10.17 12.53 1.45
CA HIS A 95 -10.50 12.05 2.79
C HIS A 95 -9.70 12.75 3.90
N GLU A 96 -8.73 13.59 3.55
CA GLU A 96 -7.80 14.25 4.50
C GLU A 96 -7.12 13.27 5.47
N LYS A 97 -6.81 12.07 4.98
CA LYS A 97 -6.19 10.98 5.74
C LYS A 97 -4.98 10.43 4.97
N PRO A 98 -3.82 10.19 5.62
CA PRO A 98 -2.62 9.80 4.90
C PRO A 98 -2.75 8.39 4.32
N VAL A 99 -2.18 8.21 3.11
CA VAL A 99 -2.07 6.91 2.46
C VAL A 99 -0.60 6.60 2.17
N GLY A 100 -0.09 5.54 2.78
CA GLY A 100 1.27 5.05 2.60
C GLY A 100 1.42 4.23 1.32
N LEU A 101 2.43 4.52 0.50
CA LEU A 101 2.66 3.83 -0.76
C LEU A 101 3.82 2.82 -0.67
N GLY A 102 3.48 1.55 -0.55
CA GLY A 102 4.38 0.41 -0.63
C GLY A 102 4.15 -0.42 -1.91
N ILE A 103 3.66 0.21 -2.99
CA ILE A 103 3.54 -0.44 -4.30
C ILE A 103 4.86 -0.29 -5.05
N ILE A 104 5.50 -1.40 -5.41
CA ILE A 104 6.74 -1.42 -6.18
C ILE A 104 6.41 -1.31 -7.66
N GLY A 105 6.85 -0.24 -8.31
CA GLY A 105 6.60 0.04 -9.73
C GLY A 105 5.99 1.42 -9.96
N PRO A 106 5.37 1.68 -11.13
CA PRO A 106 5.13 0.71 -12.20
C PRO A 106 6.36 0.32 -13.01
N GLY A 107 6.33 -0.88 -13.60
CA GLY A 107 7.36 -1.34 -14.53
C GLY A 107 8.62 -1.85 -13.84
N ALA A 108 8.50 -2.40 -12.64
CA ALA A 108 9.64 -3.02 -11.95
C ALA A 108 10.13 -4.25 -12.74
N GLU A 109 11.44 -4.34 -12.97
CA GLU A 109 12.05 -5.56 -13.50
C GLU A 109 12.17 -6.59 -12.38
N GLN A 110 12.33 -7.87 -12.71
CA GLN A 110 12.38 -8.93 -11.69
C GLN A 110 13.50 -8.70 -10.66
N GLU A 111 14.68 -8.27 -11.12
CA GLU A 111 15.83 -7.90 -10.28
C GLU A 111 15.56 -6.70 -9.36
N HIS A 112 14.55 -5.89 -9.67
CA HIS A 112 14.17 -4.73 -8.89
C HIS A 112 13.27 -5.05 -7.69
N ILE A 113 12.56 -6.18 -7.71
CA ILE A 113 11.51 -6.51 -6.74
C ILE A 113 12.12 -6.85 -5.38
N GLU A 114 12.96 -7.88 -5.32
CA GLU A 114 13.47 -8.44 -4.05
C GLU A 114 14.15 -7.39 -3.15
N PRO A 115 15.06 -6.52 -3.63
CA PRO A 115 15.71 -5.51 -2.79
C PRO A 115 14.77 -4.41 -2.30
N ARG A 116 13.57 -4.29 -2.88
CA ARG A 116 12.60 -3.22 -2.59
C ARG A 116 11.49 -3.66 -1.64
N LEU A 117 11.27 -4.96 -1.44
CA LEU A 117 10.16 -5.48 -0.64
C LEU A 117 10.14 -4.88 0.78
N GLU A 118 11.19 -5.09 1.56
CA GLU A 118 11.25 -4.59 2.95
C GLU A 118 11.28 -3.05 3.02
N PRO A 119 12.16 -2.33 2.29
CA PRO A 119 12.21 -0.88 2.39
C PRO A 119 10.89 -0.19 2.04
N HIS A 120 10.17 -0.66 1.02
CA HIS A 120 8.90 -0.03 0.60
C HIS A 120 7.78 -0.35 1.57
N ALA A 121 7.71 -1.58 2.10
CA ALA A 121 6.72 -1.96 3.11
C ALA A 121 6.87 -1.11 4.38
N ARG A 122 8.10 -0.93 4.87
CA ARG A 122 8.37 -0.10 6.05
C ARG A 122 8.11 1.37 5.78
N ALA A 123 8.65 1.91 4.67
CA ALA A 123 8.49 3.31 4.33
C ALA A 123 7.00 3.72 4.18
N ALA A 124 6.15 2.83 3.66
CA ALA A 124 4.70 3.09 3.57
C ALA A 124 4.08 3.35 4.96
N VAL A 125 4.48 2.58 5.98
CA VAL A 125 3.97 2.72 7.35
C VAL A 125 4.65 3.88 8.09
N SER A 126 5.97 4.04 7.96
CA SER A 126 6.68 5.16 8.58
C SER A 126 6.17 6.51 8.08
N ALA A 127 5.81 6.62 6.79
CA ALA A 127 5.21 7.83 6.23
C ALA A 127 3.85 8.15 6.88
N ILE A 128 3.01 7.13 7.10
CA ILE A 128 1.75 7.28 7.82
C ILE A 128 2.00 7.75 9.26
N ALA A 129 2.93 7.10 9.96
CA ALA A 129 3.26 7.43 11.35
C ALA A 129 3.72 8.89 11.56
N VAL A 130 4.37 9.49 10.56
CA VAL A 130 4.81 10.90 10.61
C VAL A 130 3.67 11.88 10.32
N MET A 131 2.66 11.46 9.57
CA MET A 131 1.57 12.32 9.09
C MET A 131 0.32 12.29 9.98
N LEU A 132 0.24 11.32 10.89
CA LEU A 132 -0.85 11.14 11.86
C LEU A 132 -0.63 11.90 13.17
#